data_AF-A0A927V6Y2-F1
#
_entry.id   AF-A0A927V6Y2-F1
#
_cell.length_a   1.000
_cell.length_b   1.000
_cell.length_c   1.000
_cell.angle_alpha   90.00
_cell.angle_beta   90.00
_cell.angle_gamma   90.00
#
_symmetry.space_group_name_H-M   'P 1'
#
loop_
_entity.id
_entity.type
_entity.pdbx_description
1 polymer ?
#
loop_
_entity_poly.entity_id
_entity_poly.type
_entity_poly.pdbx_seq_one_letter_code
_entity_poly.pdbx_strand_id
1 'polypeptide(L)' 'MAFMKFVKANGYNIPLEDYRELRAYEYGFDSYQELVDAGYDISIDESCIIEEEWEDEEEC' A
#
# COMPACT_ATOMS: atom_id res chain seq x y z
N MET A 1 -13.80 13.57 2.91
CA MET A 1 -14.01 12.12 2.98
C MET A 1 -13.14 11.47 1.92
N ALA A 2 -11.97 10.98 2.33
CA ALA A 2 -11.11 10.17 1.49
C ALA A 2 -11.25 8.72 1.94
N PHE A 3 -11.45 7.82 0.99
CA PHE A 3 -11.43 6.39 1.27
C PHE A 3 -10.00 5.90 1.06
N MET A 4 -9.38 5.40 2.11
CA MET A 4 -8.01 4.88 2.04
C MET A 4 -8.03 3.36 2.06
N LYS A 5 -7.18 2.76 1.22
CA LYS A 5 -7.03 1.30 1.12
C LYS A 5 -5.90 0.84 2.02
N PHE A 6 -6.14 -0.21 2.77
CA PHE A 6 -5.17 -0.85 3.64
C PHE A 6 -4.99 -2.32 3.27
N VAL A 7 -3.79 -2.85 3.46
CA VAL A 7 -3.45 -4.26 3.34
C VAL A 7 -3.28 -4.83 4.74
N LYS A 8 -4.05 -5.88 5.05
CA LYS A 8 -3.89 -6.61 6.31
C LYS A 8 -2.70 -7.54 6.22
N ALA A 9 -1.58 -7.16 6.83
CA ALA A 9 -0.36 -7.96 6.87
C ALA A 9 0.03 -8.27 8.33
N ASN A 10 0.17 -9.55 8.67
CA ASN A 10 0.61 -10.02 10.00
C ASN A 10 -0.16 -9.40 11.20
N GLY A 11 -1.45 -9.10 11.03
CA GLY A 11 -2.29 -8.53 12.07
C GLY A 11 -2.28 -7.00 12.15
N TYR A 12 -1.54 -6.32 11.28
CA TYR A 12 -1.52 -4.87 11.14
C TYR A 12 -2.20 -4.45 9.83
N ASN A 13 -2.79 -3.26 9.83
CA ASN A 13 -3.31 -2.61 8.63
C ASN A 13 -2.26 -1.63 8.14
N ILE A 14 -1.71 -1.88 6.96
CA ILE A 14 -0.68 -1.02 6.34
C ILE A 14 -1.34 -0.30 5.17
N PRO A 15 -1.15 1.02 4.99
CA PRO A 15 -1.64 1.71 3.80
C PRO A 15 -1.19 0.98 2.53
N LEU A 16 -2.08 0.85 1.55
CA LEU A 16 -1.80 0.10 0.32
C LEU A 16 -0.59 0.66 -0.43
N GLU A 17 -0.43 1.99 -0.42
CA GLU A 17 0.72 2.67 -1.01
C GLU A 17 2.02 2.32 -0.29
N ASP A 18 2.08 2.47 1.04
CA ASP A 18 3.23 2.04 1.85
C ASP A 18 3.56 0.55 1.66
N TYR A 19 2.55 -0.31 1.62
CA TYR A 19 2.75 -1.74 1.41
C TYR A 19 3.45 -2.02 0.06
N ARG A 20 3.03 -1.33 -1.00
CA ARG A 20 3.64 -1.46 -2.34
C ARG A 20 5.07 -0.95 -2.36
N GLU A 21 5.34 0.19 -1.74
CA GLU A 21 6.69 0.73 -1.61
C GLU A 21 7.61 -0.24 -0.85
N LEU A 22 7.17 -0.74 0.31
CA LEU A 22 7.91 -1.73 1.11
C LEU A 22 8.25 -2.98 0.29
N ARG A 23 7.26 -3.51 -0.44
CA ARG A 23 7.47 -4.67 -1.32
C ARG A 23 8.45 -4.36 -2.45
N ALA A 24 8.38 -3.19 -3.06
CA ALA A 24 9.33 -2.79 -4.10
C ALA A 24 10.77 -2.75 -3.57
N TYR A 25 10.97 -2.21 -2.36
CA TYR A 25 12.27 -2.23 -1.68
C TYR A 25 12.76 -3.65 -1.39
N GLU A 26 11.88 -4.57 -0.97
CA GLU A 26 12.24 -5.99 -0.77
C GLU A 26 12.74 -6.65 -2.06
N TYR A 27 12.26 -6.21 -3.22
CA TYR A 27 12.70 -6.66 -4.54
C TYR A 27 13.93 -5.91 -5.07
N GLY A 28 14.43 -4.91 -4.33
CA GLY A 28 15.62 -4.14 -4.69
C GLY A 28 15.36 -2.93 -5.60
N PHE A 29 14.11 -2.48 -5.70
CA PHE A 29 13.75 -1.24 -6.39
C PHE A 29 13.71 -0.07 -5.41
N ASP A 30 13.95 1.15 -5.90
CA ASP A 30 13.91 2.37 -5.06
C ASP A 30 12.48 2.88 -4.83
N SER A 31 11.51 2.42 -5.62
CA SER A 31 10.08 2.73 -5.46
C SER A 31 9.19 1.70 -6.19
N TYR A 32 7.91 1.64 -5.82
CA TYR A 32 6.91 0.86 -6.56
C TYR A 32 6.78 1.33 -8.01
N GLN A 33 6.92 2.63 -8.26
CA GLN A 33 6.86 3.18 -9.61
C GLN A 33 7.99 2.63 -10.50
N GLU A 34 9.20 2.47 -9.95
CA GLU A 34 10.34 1.87 -10.66
C GLU A 34 10.10 0.38 -10.96
N LEU A 35 9.51 -0.36 -10.01
CA LEU A 35 9.11 -1.75 -10.22
C LEU A 35 8.08 -1.89 -11.36
N VAL A 36 7.10 -0.98 -11.42
CA VAL A 36 6.09 -0.95 -12.49
C VAL A 36 6.70 -0.57 -13.83
N ASP A 37 7.62 0.40 -13.87
CA ASP A 37 8.34 0.80 -15.10
C ASP A 37 9.19 -0.34 -15.66
N ALA A 38 9.77 -1.15 -14.77
CA ALA A 38 10.47 -2.38 -15.12
C ALA A 38 9.54 -3.52 -15.61
N GLY A 39 8.21 -3.31 -15.59
CA GLY A 39 7.20 -4.24 -16.10
C GLY A 39 6.74 -5.29 -15.09
N TYR A 40 7.03 -5.09 -13.81
CA TYR A 40 6.57 -5.96 -12.72
C TYR A 40 5.32 -5.37 -12.05
N ASP A 41 4.56 -6.22 -11.35
CA ASP A 41 3.42 -5.80 -10.54
C ASP A 41 3.41 -6.56 -9.21
N ILE A 42 2.91 -5.89 -8.17
CA ILE A 42 2.72 -6.48 -6.85
C ILE A 42 1.27 -6.91 -6.74
N SER A 43 1.03 -8.19 -6.99
CA SER A 43 -0.30 -8.78 -6.83
C SER A 43 -0.62 -8.93 -5.33
N ILE A 44 -1.69 -8.28 -4.90
CA ILE A 44 -2.19 -8.32 -3.53
C ILE A 44 -3.55 -8.98 -3.57
N ASP A 45 -3.77 -9.97 -2.70
CA ASP A 45 -5.05 -10.65 -2.61
C ASP A 45 -6.13 -9.67 -2.15
N GLU A 46 -7.23 -9.56 -2.91
CA GLU A 46 -8.30 -8.60 -2.62
C GLU A 46 -8.97 -8.87 -1.27
N SER A 47 -8.96 -10.11 -0.76
CA SER A 47 -9.52 -10.42 0.57
C SER A 47 -8.71 -9.82 1.72
N CYS A 48 -7.46 -9.44 1.46
CA CYS A 48 -6.59 -8.74 2.41
C CYS A 48 -6.74 -7.21 2.33
N ILE A 49 -7.45 -6.69 1.33
CA ILE A 49 -7.63 -5.25 1.15
C ILE A 49 -8.86 -4.79 1.95
N ILE A 50 -8.67 -3.77 2.76
CA ILE A 50 -9.71 -3.15 3.58
C ILE A 50 -9.83 -1.69 3.14
N GLU A 51 -11.04 -1.25 2.88
CA GLU A 51 -11.36 0.16 2.61
C GLU A 51 -11.93 0.78 3.87
N GLU A 52 -11.27 1.83 4.37
CA GLU A 52 -11.70 2.55 5.55
C GLU A 52 -11.86 4.03 5.22
N GLU A 53 -12.91 4.65 5.76
CA GLU A 53 -13.09 6.09 5.69
C GLU A 53 -12.13 6.73 6.68
N TRP A 54 -11.23 7.56 6.16
CA TRP A 54 -10.32 8.35 6.98
C TRP A 54 -10.77 9.80 6.96
N GLU A 55 -11.00 10.34 8.17
CA GLU A 55 -11.07 11.77 8.38
C GLU A 55 -9.65 12.24 8.67
N ASP A 56 -9.10 13.09 7.79
CA ASP A 56 -7.94 13.92 8.12
C ASP A 56 -8.32 14.72 9.38
N GLU A 57 -7.94 14.24 10.57
CA GLU A 57 -7.79 15.13 11.71
C GLU A 57 -6.55 15.99 11.41
N GLU A 58 -6.77 17.11 10.70
CA GLU A 58 -5.84 18.24 10.72
C GLU A 58 -5.71 18.71 12.19
N GLU A 59 -4.86 18.07 12.98
CA GLU A 59 -4.27 18.73 14.15
C GLU A 59 -3.14 19.64 13.64
N CYS A 60 -3.47 20.93 13.51
CA CYS A 60 -2.57 22.03 13.20
C CYS A 60 -2.06 22.68 14.49
#